data_AF-A0A0F9H0J7-F1
#
_entry.id   AF-A0A0F9H0J7-F1
#
_cell.length_a   1.000
_cell.length_b   1.000
_cell.length_c   1.000
_cell.angle_alpha   90.00
_cell.angle_beta   90.00
_cell.angle_gamma   90.00
#
_symmetry.space_group_name_H-M   'P 1'
#
loop_
_entity.id
_entity.type
_entity.pdbx_description
1 polymer ?
#
loop_
_entity_poly.entity_id
_entity_poly.type
_entity_poly.pdbx_seq_one_letter_code
_entity_poly.pdbx_strand_id
1 'polypeptide(L)'
;MLDVDTFFYSNSESVAMCSDSHTTTSGASTANGFDNYVTTAMSPTAVESARLQMVKHRNDMGLEISINPNMLYYPVDLEEKAYEITKSSGKVDTANNNVNWNKGRYTTVGDLWLSTRGDTNNWFMIDEALMKRWGLLWIDRIKGEFAQVEDFDTLVGKWRAYMYWANAHIDWRFCTGAEVS
;
A
#
# COMPACT_ATOMS: atom_id res chain seq x y z
N MET A 1 9.57 11.11 -2.48
CA MET A 1 9.21 11.01 -3.92
C MET A 1 8.70 9.59 -4.21
N LEU A 2 7.38 9.39 -4.26
CA LEU A 2 6.82 8.15 -4.81
C LEU A 2 7.15 8.12 -6.31
N ASP A 3 8.06 7.23 -6.69
CA ASP A 3 8.84 7.33 -7.92
C ASP A 3 7.97 7.34 -9.20
N VAL A 4 8.21 8.30 -10.10
CA VAL A 4 7.71 8.29 -11.48
C VAL A 4 8.72 7.51 -12.31
N ASP A 5 8.86 6.23 -11.99
CA ASP A 5 9.65 5.33 -12.83
C ASP A 5 8.85 4.96 -14.09
N THR A 6 8.92 5.86 -15.08
CA THR A 6 8.36 5.65 -16.42
C THR A 6 9.03 4.51 -17.19
N PHE A 7 10.14 3.96 -16.69
CA PHE A 7 10.86 2.86 -17.33
C PHE A 7 10.25 1.49 -16.99
N PHE A 8 9.72 1.32 -15.78
CA PHE A 8 9.14 0.04 -15.33
C PHE A 8 7.65 -0.10 -15.60
N TYR A 9 6.86 0.97 -15.39
CA TYR A 9 5.41 0.90 -15.53
C TYR A 9 4.77 2.29 -15.69
N SER A 10 3.99 2.48 -16.75
CA SER A 10 3.09 3.62 -16.91
C SER A 10 1.64 3.14 -16.88
N ASN A 11 0.82 3.70 -15.98
CA ASN A 11 -0.61 3.51 -16.01
C ASN A 11 -1.26 4.36 -17.12
N SER A 12 -2.56 4.15 -17.37
CA SER A 12 -3.30 4.91 -18.40
C SER A 12 -3.30 6.42 -18.18
N GLU A 13 -3.04 6.86 -16.95
CA GLU A 13 -3.03 8.28 -16.55
C GLU A 13 -1.63 8.89 -16.56
N SER A 14 -0.57 8.09 -16.66
CA SER A 14 0.83 8.51 -16.55
C SER A 14 1.16 9.31 -15.28
N VAL A 15 0.47 8.99 -14.17
CA VAL A 15 0.73 9.57 -12.84
C VAL A 15 1.18 8.48 -11.86
N ALA A 16 1.80 8.89 -10.76
CA ALA A 16 2.20 7.98 -9.69
C ALA A 16 0.99 7.24 -9.09
N MET A 17 1.24 6.11 -8.43
CA MET A 17 0.17 5.28 -7.83
C MET A 17 -0.63 6.02 -6.76
N CYS A 18 0.02 6.89 -5.98
CA CYS A 18 -0.65 7.81 -5.07
C CYS A 18 -0.39 9.24 -5.56
N SER A 19 -1.45 9.95 -5.95
CA SER A 19 -1.31 11.28 -6.56
C SER A 19 -2.60 12.10 -6.51
N ASP A 20 -2.46 13.38 -6.15
CA ASP A 20 -3.52 14.40 -6.28
C ASP A 20 -4.00 14.63 -7.73
N SER A 21 -3.33 14.04 -8.72
CA SER A 21 -3.57 14.28 -10.16
C SER A 21 -4.31 13.14 -10.85
N HIS A 22 -4.88 12.19 -10.11
CA HIS A 22 -5.75 11.17 -10.70
C HIS A 22 -6.93 11.78 -11.44
N THR A 23 -7.34 11.16 -12.54
CA THR A 23 -8.49 11.56 -13.35
C THR A 23 -9.55 10.46 -13.36
N THR A 24 -10.68 10.69 -14.03
CA THR A 24 -11.65 9.62 -14.29
C THR A 24 -12.02 9.63 -15.75
N THR A 25 -12.29 8.45 -16.29
CA THR A 25 -12.63 8.25 -17.71
C THR A 25 -14.00 8.82 -18.09
N SER A 26 -14.94 8.92 -17.14
CA SER A 26 -16.29 9.47 -17.35
C SER A 26 -16.45 10.92 -16.89
N GLY A 27 -15.38 11.59 -16.45
CA GLY A 27 -15.37 13.03 -16.16
C GLY A 27 -15.85 13.43 -14.77
N ALA A 28 -16.04 12.49 -13.84
CA ALA A 28 -16.19 12.84 -12.43
C ALA A 28 -14.90 13.46 -11.89
N SER A 29 -15.03 14.60 -11.20
CA SER A 29 -13.89 15.30 -10.63
C SER A 29 -13.38 14.60 -9.37
N THR A 30 -12.11 14.22 -9.38
CA THR A 30 -11.32 13.72 -8.24
C THR A 30 -10.88 14.83 -7.29
N ALA A 31 -10.86 16.09 -7.77
CA ALA A 31 -10.35 17.25 -7.05
C ALA A 31 -11.06 17.53 -5.71
N ASN A 32 -12.30 17.03 -5.55
CA ASN A 32 -13.07 17.16 -4.32
C ASN A 32 -13.57 15.79 -3.85
N GLY A 33 -12.73 15.07 -3.11
CA GLY A 33 -13.20 14.07 -2.15
C GLY A 33 -12.90 12.60 -2.44
N PHE A 34 -12.08 12.27 -3.45
CA PHE A 34 -11.62 10.89 -3.59
C PHE A 34 -10.18 10.72 -4.11
N ASP A 35 -9.27 11.61 -3.74
CA ASP A 35 -7.84 11.41 -3.95
C ASP A 35 -7.26 10.36 -2.98
N ASN A 36 -6.12 9.75 -3.32
CA ASN A 36 -5.41 8.75 -2.53
C ASN A 36 -4.02 9.17 -2.04
N TYR A 37 -3.73 10.47 -2.04
CA TYR A 37 -2.48 11.04 -1.56
C TYR A 37 -2.70 11.84 -0.27
N VAL A 38 -1.80 11.65 0.69
CA VAL A 38 -1.76 12.46 1.92
C VAL A 38 -0.29 12.75 2.28
N THR A 39 -0.07 13.74 3.13
CA THR A 39 1.30 14.13 3.57
C THR A 39 1.52 14.05 5.08
N THR A 40 0.53 13.51 5.79
CA THR A 40 0.55 13.49 7.26
C THR A 40 1.38 12.33 7.80
N ALA A 41 2.25 12.61 8.78
CA ALA A 41 2.96 11.58 9.53
C ALA A 41 1.99 10.63 10.26
N MET A 42 2.41 9.37 10.42
CA MET A 42 1.59 8.34 11.06
C MET A 42 1.25 8.73 12.50
N SER A 43 -0.05 8.81 12.78
CA SER A 43 -0.63 9.07 14.09
C SER A 43 -2.05 8.49 14.15
N PRO A 44 -2.65 8.30 15.34
CA PRO A 44 -4.03 7.82 15.45
C PRO A 44 -5.03 8.64 14.64
N THR A 45 -4.85 9.97 14.62
CA THR A 45 -5.69 10.91 13.87
C THR A 45 -5.45 10.81 12.37
N ALA A 46 -4.19 10.72 11.93
CA ALA A 46 -3.86 10.61 10.51
C ALA A 46 -4.39 9.31 9.91
N VAL A 47 -4.26 8.19 10.61
CA VAL A 47 -4.78 6.88 10.18
C VAL A 47 -6.30 6.93 10.03
N GLU A 48 -7.01 7.55 10.97
CA GLU A 48 -8.48 7.62 10.87
C GLU A 48 -8.95 8.60 9.79
N SER A 49 -8.24 9.72 9.60
CA SER A 49 -8.50 10.64 8.48
C SER A 49 -8.32 9.95 7.13
N ALA A 50 -7.23 9.19 6.95
CA ALA A 50 -6.99 8.41 5.73
C ALA A 50 -8.06 7.34 5.52
N ARG A 51 -8.48 6.61 6.58
CA ARG A 51 -9.59 5.65 6.48
C ARG A 51 -10.88 6.33 6.04
N LEU A 52 -11.22 7.48 6.63
CA LEU A 52 -12.42 8.23 6.26
C LEU A 52 -12.39 8.74 4.82
N GLN A 53 -11.21 9.15 4.34
CA GLN A 53 -10.99 9.53 2.95
C GLN A 53 -11.25 8.34 2.01
N MET A 54 -10.64 7.19 2.28
CA MET A 54 -10.84 5.97 1.48
C MET A 54 -12.30 5.52 1.42
N VAL A 55 -13.00 5.51 2.56
CA VAL A 55 -14.43 5.12 2.60
C VAL A 55 -15.31 6.08 1.80
N LYS A 56 -14.86 7.32 1.60
CA LYS A 56 -15.58 8.32 0.81
C LYS A 56 -15.18 8.34 -0.66
N HIS A 57 -14.29 7.44 -1.11
CA HIS A 57 -14.00 7.38 -2.54
C HIS A 57 -15.26 7.08 -3.35
N ARG A 58 -15.23 7.53 -4.60
CA ARG A 58 -16.32 7.37 -5.57
C ARG A 58 -15.81 6.63 -6.79
N ASN A 59 -16.74 6.03 -7.54
CA ASN A 59 -16.40 5.47 -8.85
C ASN A 59 -16.16 6.60 -9.88
N ASP A 60 -15.82 6.18 -11.09
CA ASP A 60 -15.64 7.05 -12.25
C ASP A 60 -16.90 7.89 -12.58
N MET A 61 -18.10 7.40 -12.26
CA MET A 61 -19.36 8.12 -12.41
C MET A 61 -19.72 9.03 -11.21
N GLY A 62 -18.88 9.11 -10.18
CA GLY A 62 -19.14 9.89 -8.96
C GLY A 62 -20.12 9.24 -7.97
N LEU A 63 -20.46 7.97 -8.15
CA LEU A 63 -21.28 7.18 -7.24
C LEU A 63 -20.44 6.62 -6.09
N GLU A 64 -21.08 6.40 -4.95
CA GLU A 64 -20.45 5.80 -3.78
C GLU A 64 -20.08 4.34 -4.07
N ILE A 65 -18.91 3.94 -3.58
CA ILE A 65 -18.40 2.57 -3.68
C ILE A 65 -18.13 2.02 -2.29
N SER A 66 -18.21 0.69 -2.17
CA SER A 66 -17.87 0.01 -0.92
C SER A 66 -16.37 -0.20 -0.84
N ILE A 67 -15.71 0.59 0.01
CA ILE A 67 -14.31 0.43 0.41
C ILE A 67 -14.27 0.24 1.91
N ASN A 68 -13.49 -0.73 2.36
CA ASN A 68 -13.28 -1.02 3.77
C ASN A 68 -11.78 -1.20 4.05
N PRO A 69 -11.06 -0.12 4.37
CA PRO A 69 -9.63 -0.20 4.65
C PRO A 69 -9.39 -1.08 5.87
N ASN A 70 -8.58 -2.12 5.71
CA ASN A 70 -8.37 -3.16 6.70
C ASN A 70 -6.89 -3.50 6.92
N MET A 71 -5.97 -2.84 6.20
CA MET A 71 -4.54 -3.08 6.29
C MET A 71 -3.77 -1.77 6.41
N LEU A 72 -2.81 -1.73 7.33
CA LEU A 72 -1.84 -0.65 7.50
C LEU A 72 -0.46 -1.19 7.10
N TYR A 73 0.12 -0.61 6.06
CA TYR A 73 1.40 -1.02 5.48
C TYR A 73 2.44 0.09 5.68
N TYR A 74 3.60 -0.24 6.23
CA TYR A 74 4.56 0.77 6.69
C TYR A 74 6.00 0.21 6.73
N PRO A 75 7.04 1.07 6.73
CA PRO A 75 8.42 0.67 6.96
C PRO A 75 8.64 0.21 8.40
N VAL A 76 9.56 -0.73 8.61
CA VAL A 76 9.88 -1.28 9.95
C VAL A 76 10.16 -0.20 11.02
N ASP A 77 10.64 0.98 10.63
CA ASP A 77 10.88 2.12 11.53
C ASP A 77 9.60 2.64 12.23
N LEU A 78 8.43 2.40 11.66
CA LEU A 78 7.14 2.81 12.22
C LEU A 78 6.42 1.71 12.99
N GLU A 79 7.05 0.54 13.18
CA GLU A 79 6.40 -0.63 13.79
C GLU A 79 5.92 -0.38 15.22
N GLU A 80 6.69 0.33 16.03
CA GLU A 80 6.28 0.73 17.39
C GLU A 80 5.01 1.59 17.36
N LYS A 81 4.98 2.63 16.53
CA LYS A 81 3.81 3.51 16.38
C LYS A 81 2.57 2.75 15.89
N ALA A 82 2.75 1.88 14.90
CA ALA A 82 1.66 1.06 14.38
C ALA A 82 1.13 0.09 15.45
N TYR A 83 2.02 -0.49 16.27
CA TYR A 83 1.64 -1.34 17.39
C TYR A 83 0.81 -0.58 18.43
N GLU A 84 1.25 0.60 18.84
CA GLU A 84 0.52 1.45 19.79
C GLU A 84 -0.88 1.80 19.26
N ILE A 85 -0.97 2.25 18.01
CA ILE A 85 -2.23 2.63 17.36
C ILE A 85 -3.22 1.46 17.32
N THR A 86 -2.76 0.25 17.00
CA THR A 86 -3.64 -0.90 16.70
C THR A 86 -3.87 -1.85 17.88
N LYS A 87 -3.03 -1.83 18.92
CA LYS A 87 -3.12 -2.76 20.05
C LYS A 87 -3.40 -2.08 21.39
N SER A 88 -3.15 -0.77 21.52
CA SER A 88 -3.42 -0.06 22.77
C SER A 88 -4.90 -0.19 23.17
N SER A 89 -5.15 -0.43 24.46
CA SER A 89 -6.50 -0.49 25.02
C SER A 89 -7.12 0.91 25.21
N GLY A 90 -6.28 1.88 25.57
CA GLY A 90 -6.65 3.29 25.70
C GLY A 90 -6.27 4.09 24.46
N LYS A 91 -6.91 5.23 24.26
CA LYS A 91 -6.55 6.17 23.20
C LYS A 91 -5.11 6.67 23.42
N VAL A 92 -4.25 6.37 22.46
CA VAL A 92 -2.85 6.81 22.42
C VAL A 92 -2.81 8.35 22.43
N ASP A 93 -1.75 8.92 23.02
CA ASP A 93 -1.51 10.37 23.12
C ASP A 93 -2.53 11.17 23.93
N THR A 94 -3.33 10.52 24.78
CA THR A 94 -4.25 11.21 25.70
C THR A 94 -4.15 10.69 27.13
N ALA A 95 -4.19 11.58 28.12
CA ALA A 95 -4.23 11.20 29.54
C ALA A 95 -5.56 10.55 29.96
N ASN A 96 -6.56 10.56 29.07
CA ASN A 96 -7.87 9.98 29.29
C ASN A 96 -7.90 8.54 28.81
N ASN A 97 -8.41 7.62 29.63
CA ASN A 97 -8.57 6.20 29.28
C ASN A 97 -9.78 5.95 28.35
N ASN A 98 -9.89 6.76 27.30
CA ASN A 98 -10.91 6.60 26.28
C ASN A 98 -10.64 5.34 25.45
N VAL A 99 -11.69 4.68 24.99
CA VAL A 99 -11.57 3.47 24.17
C VAL A 99 -10.84 3.77 22.87
N ASN A 100 -9.87 2.93 22.52
CA ASN A 100 -9.19 3.01 21.23
C ASN A 100 -10.07 2.43 20.10
N TRP A 101 -10.56 3.31 19.23
CA TRP A 101 -11.35 2.96 18.05
C TRP A 101 -10.62 2.09 17.01
N ASN A 102 -9.30 2.23 16.92
CA ASN A 102 -8.46 1.53 15.94
C ASN A 102 -8.03 0.13 16.42
N LYS A 103 -8.33 -0.22 17.68
CA LYS A 103 -7.89 -1.47 18.28
C LYS A 103 -8.45 -2.68 17.52
N GLY A 104 -7.55 -3.53 17.01
CA GLY A 104 -7.91 -4.78 16.33
C GLY A 104 -8.60 -4.63 14.97
N ARG A 105 -8.65 -3.42 14.41
CA ARG A 105 -9.32 -3.15 13.12
C ARG A 105 -8.45 -3.48 11.91
N TYR A 106 -7.15 -3.27 12.03
CA TYR A 106 -6.21 -3.35 10.91
C TYR A 106 -5.26 -4.54 11.07
N THR A 107 -4.99 -5.21 9.96
CA THR A 107 -3.78 -6.03 9.79
C THR A 107 -2.60 -5.10 9.57
N THR A 108 -1.56 -5.24 10.37
CA THR A 108 -0.36 -4.39 10.30
C THR A 108 0.78 -5.15 9.63
N VAL A 109 1.44 -4.52 8.66
CA VAL A 109 2.55 -5.11 7.92
C VAL A 109 3.72 -4.12 7.91
N GLY A 110 4.79 -4.48 8.62
CA GLY A 110 6.08 -3.80 8.57
C GLY A 110 6.95 -4.39 7.45
N ASP A 111 7.35 -3.57 6.48
CA ASP A 111 8.20 -3.97 5.36
C ASP A 111 9.61 -3.37 5.48
N LEU A 112 10.62 -4.23 5.39
CA LEU A 112 12.02 -3.85 5.40
C LEU A 112 12.42 -3.13 4.11
N TRP A 113 11.80 -3.44 2.98
CA TRP A 113 12.15 -2.81 1.70
C TRP A 113 11.73 -1.34 1.65
N LEU A 114 10.60 -0.98 2.26
CA LEU A 114 10.21 0.42 2.42
C LEU A 114 11.24 1.21 3.25
N SER A 115 11.80 0.60 4.29
CA SER A 115 12.81 1.23 5.14
C SER A 115 14.17 1.36 4.43
N THR A 116 14.58 0.34 3.68
CA THR A 116 15.92 0.29 3.07
C THR A 116 16.03 0.93 1.69
N ARG A 117 14.91 1.09 0.97
CA ARG A 117 14.87 1.62 -0.40
C ARG A 117 13.91 2.80 -0.58
N GLY A 118 13.14 3.14 0.45
CA GLY A 118 12.17 4.23 0.44
C GLY A 118 12.39 5.22 1.58
N ASP A 119 11.37 6.04 1.84
CA ASP A 119 11.33 6.91 3.02
C ASP A 119 10.80 6.14 4.23
N THR A 120 11.52 6.22 5.34
CA THR A 120 11.21 5.55 6.61
C THR A 120 9.98 6.11 7.33
N ASN A 121 9.41 7.20 6.84
CA ASN A 121 8.22 7.85 7.40
C ASN A 121 6.95 7.62 6.56
N ASN A 122 7.08 7.15 5.32
CA ASN A 122 5.95 6.97 4.43
C ASN A 122 5.14 5.73 4.82
N TRP A 123 3.81 5.82 4.74
CA TRP A 123 2.91 4.74 5.16
C TRP A 123 1.68 4.67 4.27
N PHE A 124 1.01 3.53 4.25
CA PHE A 124 -0.11 3.27 3.36
C PHE A 124 -1.28 2.64 4.11
N MET A 125 -2.48 3.09 3.80
CA MET A 125 -3.73 2.47 4.19
C MET A 125 -4.28 1.69 2.99
N ILE A 126 -4.68 0.43 3.20
CA ILE A 126 -5.04 -0.47 2.12
C ILE A 126 -6.37 -1.19 2.45
N ASP A 127 -7.23 -1.31 1.45
CA ASP A 127 -8.30 -2.32 1.41
C ASP A 127 -7.77 -3.56 0.71
N GLU A 128 -7.48 -4.60 1.49
CA GLU A 128 -6.89 -5.85 1.00
C GLU A 128 -7.81 -6.58 0.01
N ALA A 129 -9.12 -6.51 0.19
CA ALA A 129 -10.08 -7.20 -0.67
C ALA A 129 -10.12 -6.54 -2.06
N LEU A 130 -10.13 -5.21 -2.11
CA LEU A 130 -10.06 -4.47 -3.36
C LEU A 130 -8.68 -4.60 -4.02
N MET A 131 -7.60 -4.54 -3.22
CA MET A 131 -6.23 -4.73 -3.70
C MET A 131 -6.09 -6.06 -4.47
N LYS A 132 -6.55 -7.17 -3.89
CA LYS A 132 -6.43 -8.50 -4.49
C LYS A 132 -7.36 -8.73 -5.68
N ARG A 133 -8.50 -8.06 -5.72
CA ARG A 133 -9.53 -8.32 -6.75
C ARG A 133 -9.41 -7.42 -7.97
N TRP A 134 -9.05 -6.15 -7.77
CA TRP A 134 -9.10 -5.12 -8.82
C TRP A 134 -7.95 -4.10 -8.75
N GLY A 135 -7.12 -4.10 -7.70
CA GLY A 135 -6.06 -3.11 -7.50
C GLY A 135 -4.74 -3.53 -8.14
N LEU A 136 -4.09 -4.54 -7.57
CA LEU A 136 -2.74 -4.96 -7.93
C LEU A 136 -2.74 -6.29 -8.69
N LEU A 137 -1.98 -6.32 -9.77
CA LEU A 137 -1.72 -7.51 -10.55
C LEU A 137 -0.26 -7.93 -10.41
N TRP A 138 -0.07 -9.17 -10.02
CA TRP A 138 1.19 -9.88 -10.16
C TRP A 138 1.01 -10.97 -11.22
N ILE A 139 1.84 -10.95 -12.26
CA ILE A 139 1.74 -11.85 -13.40
C ILE A 139 3.05 -12.59 -13.56
N ASP A 140 3.05 -13.89 -13.24
CA ASP A 140 4.15 -14.78 -13.59
C ASP A 140 4.02 -15.18 -15.06
N ARG A 141 4.81 -14.54 -15.94
CA ARG A 141 4.87 -14.94 -17.36
C ARG A 141 5.57 -16.28 -17.51
N ILE A 142 6.62 -16.50 -16.74
CA ILE A 142 7.31 -17.78 -16.62
C ILE A 142 7.45 -18.03 -15.12
N LYS A 143 6.73 -19.05 -14.64
CA LYS A 143 6.84 -19.51 -13.26
C LYS A 143 8.29 -19.87 -12.96
N GLY A 144 8.74 -19.58 -11.73
CA GLY A 144 10.11 -19.86 -11.33
C GLY A 144 10.50 -21.31 -11.56
N GLU A 145 11.42 -21.54 -12.49
CA GLU A 145 12.03 -22.84 -12.73
C GLU A 145 13.38 -22.88 -12.02
N PHE A 146 13.49 -23.76 -11.02
CA PHE A 146 14.72 -24.01 -10.31
C PHE A 146 15.30 -25.36 -10.73
N ALA A 147 16.59 -25.40 -11.04
CA ALA A 147 17.30 -26.65 -11.25
C ALA A 147 18.67 -26.63 -10.60
N GLN A 148 19.07 -27.78 -10.07
CA GLN A 148 20.36 -28.01 -9.46
C GLN A 148 21.04 -29.19 -10.14
N VAL A 149 22.35 -29.10 -10.30
CA VAL A 149 23.20 -30.26 -10.58
C VAL A 149 24.37 -30.24 -9.61
N GLU A 150 24.69 -31.40 -9.05
CA GLU A 150 25.83 -31.59 -8.15
C GLU A 150 26.81 -32.56 -8.80
N ASP A 151 28.09 -32.21 -8.78
CA ASP A 151 29.15 -33.09 -9.24
C ASP A 151 29.56 -34.05 -8.11
N PHE A 152 29.37 -35.35 -8.35
CA PHE A 152 29.62 -36.41 -7.37
C PHE A 152 31.08 -36.44 -6.89
N ASP A 153 32.03 -36.20 -7.79
CA ASP A 153 33.46 -36.37 -7.49
C ASP A 153 34.07 -35.15 -6.79
N THR A 154 33.51 -33.96 -7.03
CA THR A 154 34.06 -32.69 -6.53
C THR A 154 33.19 -32.02 -5.47
N LEU A 155 31.97 -32.53 -5.23
CA LEU A 155 30.95 -31.94 -4.35
C LEU A 155 30.59 -30.50 -4.73
N VAL A 156 30.84 -30.10 -5.99
CA VAL A 156 30.50 -28.77 -6.48
C VAL A 156 29.06 -28.78 -6.97
N GLY A 157 28.21 -28.00 -6.29
CA GLY A 157 26.85 -27.71 -6.72
C GLY A 157 26.80 -26.53 -7.68
N LYS A 158 25.94 -26.66 -8.71
CA LYS A 158 25.52 -25.55 -9.57
C LYS A 158 24.01 -25.43 -9.52
N TRP A 159 23.54 -24.20 -9.35
CA TRP A 159 22.13 -23.86 -9.30
C TRP A 159 21.79 -22.90 -10.43
N ARG A 160 20.61 -23.09 -11.03
CA ARG A 160 20.03 -22.13 -11.96
C ARG A 160 18.60 -21.81 -11.54
N ALA A 161 18.24 -20.55 -11.70
CA ALA A 161 16.87 -20.07 -11.58
C ALA A 161 16.54 -19.27 -12.83
N TYR A 162 15.36 -19.52 -13.41
CA TYR A 162 14.80 -18.70 -14.46
C TYR A 162 13.36 -18.35 -14.11
N MET A 163 13.05 -17.07 -14.15
CA MET A 163 11.71 -16.55 -13.88
C MET A 163 11.53 -15.27 -14.65
N TYR A 164 10.28 -15.01 -15.05
CA TYR A 164 9.90 -13.75 -15.65
C TYR A 164 8.53 -13.36 -15.13
N TRP A 165 8.48 -12.19 -14.51
CA TRP A 165 7.27 -11.63 -13.92
C TRP A 165 7.00 -10.23 -14.46
N ALA A 166 5.75 -9.80 -14.31
CA ALA A 166 5.32 -8.44 -14.53
C ALA A 166 4.38 -8.03 -13.40
N ASN A 167 4.37 -6.75 -13.08
CA ASN A 167 3.52 -6.15 -12.06
C ASN A 167 2.82 -4.91 -12.64
N ALA A 168 1.57 -4.68 -12.22
CA ALA A 168 0.79 -3.53 -12.64
C ALA A 168 -0.28 -3.18 -11.60
N HIS A 169 -0.80 -1.95 -11.65
CA HIS A 169 -2.00 -1.56 -10.89
C HIS A 169 -3.10 -1.08 -11.85
N ILE A 170 -4.34 -1.54 -11.64
CA ILE A 170 -5.48 -1.22 -12.54
C ILE A 170 -6.31 -0.06 -12.00
N ASP A 171 -6.63 -0.12 -10.71
CA ASP A 171 -7.34 0.93 -9.98
C ASP A 171 -6.44 1.37 -8.82
N TRP A 172 -6.37 2.66 -8.55
CA TRP A 172 -5.57 3.26 -7.47
C TRP A 172 -6.38 3.43 -6.17
N ARG A 173 -7.71 3.30 -6.23
CA ARG A 173 -8.62 3.57 -5.11
C ARG A 173 -8.55 2.55 -3.97
N PHE A 174 -7.82 1.44 -4.15
CA PHE A 174 -7.64 0.40 -3.12
C PHE A 174 -6.67 0.82 -2.00
N CYS A 175 -5.84 1.83 -2.23
CA CYS A 175 -4.89 2.32 -1.24
C CYS A 175 -4.95 3.83 -1.12
N THR A 176 -4.43 4.35 0.00
CA THR A 176 -4.06 5.75 0.20
C THR A 176 -2.65 5.77 0.75
N GLY A 177 -1.77 6.56 0.13
CA GLY A 177 -0.36 6.66 0.50
C GLY A 177 -0.03 8.00 1.13
N ALA A 178 0.76 7.97 2.19
CA ALA A 178 1.26 9.12 2.89
C ALA A 178 2.72 9.39 2.51
N GLU A 179 2.99 10.52 1.86
CA GLU A 179 4.33 11.04 1.60
C GLU A 179 4.67 12.12 2.62
N VAL A 180 5.47 11.76 3.62
CA VAL A 180 5.75 12.59 4.79
C VAL A 180 7.01 13.44 4.58
N SER A 181 7.99 12.93 3.82
CA SER A 181 9.24 13.62 3.48
C SER A 181 9.86 13.16 2.16
#